data_AF-A0A8K0WUW7-F1
#
_entry.id   AF-A0A8K0WUW7-F1
#
_cell.length_a   1.000
_cell.length_b   1.000
_cell.length_c   1.000
_cell.angle_alpha   90.00
_cell.angle_beta   90.00
_cell.angle_gamma   90.00
#
_symmetry.space_group_name_H-M   'P 1'
#
loop_
_entity.id
_entity.type
_entity.pdbx_description
1 polymer ?
#
loop_
_entity_poly.entity_id
_entity_poly.type
_entity_poly.pdbx_seq_one_letter_code
_entity_poly.pdbx_strand_id
1 'polypeptide(L)'
;MSSKKRSASMVEESDDDAPVVSSSAAKKSKKATSSTPSDGKDDDGNPFWELSNKRRVGVSQFKNTCFVNIREYYEKDGKTLPGKKGISLSVEQYAALLKCVPSINAALRDKGHSVDEPEGLDEVPATKKASKKELKSKASRANIEATSDEDEG
;
A
#
# COMPACT_ATOMS: atom_id res chain seq x y z
N MET A 1 -0.75 14.46 70.13
CA MET A 1 0.07 13.45 70.81
C MET A 1 0.48 12.37 69.82
N SER A 2 1.78 12.05 69.78
CA SER A 2 2.39 10.76 69.38
C SER A 2 2.42 10.29 67.91
N SER A 3 3.49 10.67 67.20
CA SER A 3 4.59 9.84 66.65
C SER A 3 4.44 8.35 66.26
N LYS A 4 4.90 7.99 65.03
CA LYS A 4 5.83 6.88 64.59
C LYS A 4 5.48 6.50 63.13
N LYS A 5 6.28 6.59 62.05
CA LYS A 5 7.68 6.30 61.69
C LYS A 5 8.07 4.81 61.67
N ARG A 6 8.61 4.38 60.50
CA ARG A 6 9.50 3.22 60.17
C ARG A 6 8.77 1.91 59.80
N SER A 7 9.24 0.99 58.94
CA SER A 7 10.51 0.79 58.20
C SER A 7 10.38 -0.42 57.24
N ALA A 8 11.35 -0.55 56.33
CA ALA A 8 11.56 -1.60 55.33
C ALA A 8 11.93 -3.00 55.87
N SER A 9 11.71 -4.04 55.05
CA SER A 9 12.36 -5.37 54.98
C SER A 9 11.53 -6.23 54.01
N MET A 10 11.99 -7.23 53.27
CA MET A 10 13.26 -7.91 52.98
C MET A 10 12.85 -8.99 51.95
N VAL A 11 13.76 -9.31 51.03
CA VAL A 11 13.74 -10.40 50.05
C VAL A 11 13.28 -11.75 50.61
N GLU A 12 12.66 -12.60 49.77
CA GLU A 12 12.88 -14.06 49.72
C GLU A 12 12.56 -14.55 48.29
N GLU A 13 13.53 -15.21 47.68
CA GLU A 13 13.51 -15.92 46.41
C GLU A 13 13.44 -17.42 46.72
N SER A 14 12.59 -18.20 46.02
CA SER A 14 12.65 -19.67 46.07
C SER A 14 12.29 -20.25 44.70
N ASP A 15 13.27 -20.95 44.15
CA ASP A 15 13.35 -21.75 42.93
C ASP A 15 12.94 -23.22 43.22
N ASP A 16 12.35 -23.93 42.23
CA ASP A 16 12.16 -25.40 41.99
C ASP A 16 10.75 -25.63 41.36
N ASP A 17 10.42 -26.40 40.32
CA ASP A 17 11.09 -27.33 39.40
C ASP A 17 10.17 -27.49 38.15
N ALA A 18 10.71 -28.01 37.03
CA ALA A 18 10.24 -27.89 35.65
C ALA A 18 9.10 -28.90 35.20
N PRO A 19 9.07 -29.42 33.95
CA PRO A 19 8.49 -28.86 32.72
C PRO A 19 7.40 -29.75 32.06
N VAL A 20 6.47 -29.20 31.25
CA VAL A 20 5.94 -29.91 30.05
C VAL A 20 5.26 -29.01 29.00
N VAL A 21 6.00 -28.79 27.92
CA VAL A 21 5.63 -28.85 26.49
C VAL A 21 4.15 -28.94 26.09
N SER A 22 3.72 -28.03 25.19
CA SER A 22 3.27 -28.35 23.82
C SER A 22 2.26 -27.32 23.27
N SER A 23 2.76 -26.35 22.50
CA SER A 23 1.98 -25.78 21.39
C SER A 23 2.85 -25.72 20.15
N SER A 24 2.84 -26.84 19.44
CA SER A 24 3.24 -26.94 18.05
C SER A 24 2.30 -26.07 17.20
N ALA A 25 2.86 -25.10 16.48
CA ALA A 25 2.31 -24.68 15.20
C ALA A 25 3.42 -24.07 14.33
N ALA A 26 4.08 -24.96 13.59
CA ALA A 26 4.50 -24.80 12.21
C ALA A 26 5.16 -23.48 11.79
N LYS A 27 6.48 -23.58 11.54
CA LYS A 27 7.15 -22.87 10.44
C LYS A 27 6.26 -22.91 9.18
N LYS A 28 5.71 -21.76 8.80
CA LYS A 28 5.32 -21.46 7.41
C LYS A 28 6.10 -20.24 6.95
N SER A 29 7.08 -20.51 6.10
CA SER A 29 7.46 -19.70 4.94
C SER A 29 7.41 -18.17 5.17
N LYS A 30 8.50 -17.63 5.72
CA LYS A 30 8.84 -16.22 5.55
C LYS A 30 9.10 -15.96 4.05
N LYS A 31 8.07 -15.60 3.30
CA LYS A 31 8.22 -14.70 2.16
C LYS A 31 7.98 -13.30 2.73
N ALA A 32 9.04 -12.72 3.29
CA ALA A 32 9.02 -11.34 3.74
C ALA A 32 8.99 -10.46 2.49
N THR A 33 7.79 -10.16 2.00
CA THR A 33 7.55 -8.93 1.26
C THR A 33 8.03 -7.80 2.16
N SER A 34 8.80 -6.86 1.62
CA SER A 34 9.32 -5.65 2.27
C SER A 34 8.18 -4.68 2.65
N SER A 35 7.18 -5.16 3.38
CA SER A 35 6.10 -4.33 3.90
C SER A 35 6.63 -3.55 5.10
N THR A 36 6.67 -2.23 4.99
CA THR A 36 6.84 -1.36 6.15
C THR A 36 5.75 -1.69 7.18
N PRO A 37 6.12 -2.05 8.42
CA PRO A 37 5.13 -2.31 9.47
C PRO A 37 4.27 -1.06 9.68
N SER A 38 3.02 -1.24 10.13
CA SER A 38 2.18 -0.11 10.54
C SER A 38 2.79 0.61 11.73
N ASP A 39 2.76 1.95 11.72
CA ASP A 39 3.26 2.78 12.81
C ASP A 39 2.34 2.76 14.05
N GLY A 40 1.10 2.30 13.88
CA GLY A 40 0.18 2.10 14.99
C GLY A 40 -1.22 1.66 14.55
N LYS A 41 -2.14 1.71 15.52
CA LYS A 41 -3.59 1.53 15.31
C LYS A 41 -4.35 2.76 15.79
N ASP A 42 -5.39 3.15 15.08
CA ASP A 42 -6.28 4.25 15.48
C ASP A 42 -7.27 3.83 16.59
N ASP A 43 -8.12 4.75 17.04
CA ASP A 43 -9.14 4.51 18.07
C ASP A 43 -10.15 3.41 17.67
N ASP A 44 -10.31 3.15 16.37
CA ASP A 44 -11.17 2.11 15.82
C ASP A 44 -10.41 0.78 15.59
N GLY A 45 -9.11 0.73 15.95
CA GLY A 45 -8.25 -0.45 15.82
C GLY A 45 -7.67 -0.69 14.43
N ASN A 46 -7.85 0.26 13.50
CA ASN A 46 -7.36 0.16 12.13
C ASN A 46 -5.86 0.52 12.03
N PRO A 47 -5.07 -0.18 11.20
CA PRO A 47 -3.66 0.13 11.03
C PRO A 47 -3.46 1.47 10.30
N PHE A 48 -2.44 2.21 10.71
CA PHE A 48 -1.99 3.42 10.03
C PHE A 48 -0.47 3.50 9.89
N TRP A 49 -0.03 4.37 8.96
CA TRP A 49 1.33 4.78 8.71
C TRP A 49 1.41 6.31 8.75
N GLU A 50 2.46 6.87 9.36
CA GLU A 50 2.66 8.30 9.47
C GLU A 50 3.40 8.84 8.24
N LEU A 51 2.81 9.83 7.57
CA LEU A 51 3.47 10.56 6.47
C LEU A 51 4.20 11.81 6.98
N SER A 52 3.72 12.37 8.08
CA SER A 52 4.28 13.52 8.79
C SER A 52 3.64 13.59 10.18
N ASN A 53 4.14 14.47 11.05
CA ASN A 53 3.62 14.68 12.41
C ASN A 53 2.10 14.85 12.49
N LYS A 54 1.45 15.34 11.42
CA LYS A 54 0.00 15.60 11.39
C LYS A 54 -0.71 14.89 10.24
N ARG A 55 -0.07 13.98 9.51
CA ARG A 55 -0.72 13.28 8.38
C ARG A 55 -0.46 11.80 8.42
N ARG A 56 -1.52 11.01 8.24
CA ARG A 56 -1.46 9.55 8.26
C ARG A 56 -2.10 8.98 7.00
N VAL A 57 -1.60 7.81 6.60
CA VAL A 57 -2.33 6.86 5.75
C VAL A 57 -2.89 5.77 6.63
N GLY A 58 -4.18 5.43 6.50
CA GLY A 58 -4.78 4.33 7.27
C GLY A 58 -5.72 3.50 6.41
N VAL A 59 -5.87 2.23 6.75
CA VAL A 59 -6.81 1.33 6.06
C VAL A 59 -7.99 1.05 6.98
N SER A 60 -9.18 1.56 6.66
CA SER A 60 -10.39 1.35 7.46
C SER A 60 -11.45 0.59 6.68
N GLN A 61 -12.43 0.03 7.39
CA GLN A 61 -13.59 -0.65 6.80
C GLN A 61 -14.88 0.01 7.26
N PHE A 62 -15.75 0.36 6.31
CA PHE A 62 -17.08 0.90 6.57
C PHE A 62 -18.12 0.18 5.72
N LYS A 63 -19.17 -0.36 6.35
CA LYS A 63 -20.23 -1.13 5.67
C LYS A 63 -19.65 -2.19 4.70
N ASN A 64 -18.70 -2.98 5.20
CA ASN A 64 -18.00 -4.04 4.45
C ASN A 64 -17.16 -3.55 3.26
N THR A 65 -16.96 -2.24 3.11
CA THR A 65 -16.11 -1.65 2.07
C THR A 65 -14.82 -1.13 2.68
N CYS A 66 -13.68 -1.51 2.09
CA CYS A 66 -12.36 -1.05 2.55
C CYS A 66 -11.98 0.27 1.88
N PHE A 67 -11.37 1.16 2.66
CA PHE A 67 -10.91 2.46 2.21
C PHE A 67 -9.46 2.70 2.65
N VAL A 68 -8.70 3.35 1.77
CA VAL A 68 -7.36 3.88 2.08
C VAL A 68 -7.53 5.38 2.36
N ASN A 69 -7.34 5.79 3.60
CA ASN A 69 -7.51 7.17 4.04
C ASN A 69 -6.17 7.87 4.05
N ILE A 70 -6.06 9.02 3.37
CA ILE A 70 -4.91 9.91 3.46
C ILE A 70 -5.44 11.20 4.10
N ARG A 71 -5.15 11.42 5.39
CA ARG A 71 -5.83 12.45 6.19
C ARG A 71 -4.90 13.23 7.11
N GLU A 72 -5.17 14.52 7.25
CA GLU A 72 -4.57 15.39 8.25
C GLU A 72 -5.29 15.24 9.58
N TYR A 73 -4.55 15.11 10.67
CA TYR A 73 -5.06 15.00 12.03
C TYR A 73 -4.70 16.25 12.82
N TYR A 74 -5.52 16.57 13.82
CA TYR A 74 -5.28 17.65 14.77
C TYR A 74 -5.41 17.13 16.18
N GLU A 75 -4.73 17.79 17.12
CA GLU A 75 -4.82 17.47 18.53
C GLU A 75 -5.86 18.35 19.20
N LYS A 76 -6.72 17.74 20.01
CA LYS A 76 -7.67 18.42 20.88
C LYS A 76 -7.77 17.64 22.18
N ASP A 77 -7.57 18.32 23.31
CA ASP A 77 -7.65 17.73 24.65
C ASP A 77 -6.74 16.48 24.82
N GLY A 78 -5.55 16.50 24.21
CA GLY A 78 -4.58 15.40 24.22
C GLY A 78 -4.95 14.20 23.32
N LYS A 79 -6.03 14.28 22.54
CA LYS A 79 -6.44 13.25 21.58
C LYS A 79 -6.17 13.69 20.15
N THR A 80 -5.69 12.76 19.33
CA THR A 80 -5.46 12.98 17.90
C THR A 80 -6.73 12.64 17.13
N LEU A 81 -7.36 13.64 16.51
CA LEU A 81 -8.63 13.50 15.82
C LEU A 81 -8.48 13.74 14.31
N PRO A 82 -9.26 13.03 13.47
CA PRO A 82 -9.23 13.22 12.03
C PRO A 82 -9.77 14.61 11.66
N GLY A 83 -8.99 15.37 10.89
CA GLY A 83 -9.37 16.70 10.40
C GLY A 83 -10.19 16.64 9.11
N LYS A 84 -10.68 17.82 8.68
CA LYS A 84 -11.45 17.97 7.42
C LYS A 84 -10.60 17.74 6.17
N LYS A 85 -9.30 18.05 6.22
CA LYS A 85 -8.37 17.89 5.09
C LYS A 85 -7.97 16.43 4.94
N GLY A 86 -8.32 15.83 3.82
CA GLY A 86 -7.98 14.46 3.49
C GLY A 86 -8.96 13.85 2.50
N ILE A 87 -8.63 12.64 2.04
CA ILE A 87 -9.46 11.88 1.12
C ILE A 87 -9.50 10.41 1.56
N SER A 88 -10.64 9.76 1.33
CA SER A 88 -10.83 8.33 1.48
C SER A 88 -10.91 7.72 0.10
N LEU A 89 -9.91 6.94 -0.28
CA LEU A 89 -9.83 6.26 -1.57
C LEU A 89 -10.49 4.90 -1.48
N SER A 90 -11.32 4.55 -2.45
CA SER A 90 -11.71 3.14 -2.64
C SER A 90 -10.50 2.30 -3.04
N VAL A 91 -10.60 0.98 -2.91
CA VAL A 91 -9.56 0.04 -3.35
C VAL A 91 -9.21 0.23 -4.84
N GLU A 92 -10.21 0.50 -5.67
CA GLU A 92 -10.03 0.75 -7.10
C GLU A 92 -9.24 2.05 -7.37
N GLN A 93 -9.59 3.13 -6.67
CA GLN A 93 -8.88 4.41 -6.77
C GLN A 93 -7.44 4.29 -6.28
N TYR A 94 -7.20 3.56 -5.20
CA TYR A 94 -5.85 3.30 -4.70
C TYR A 94 -5.02 2.48 -5.71
N ALA A 95 -5.62 1.44 -6.33
CA ALA A 95 -4.95 0.68 -7.37
C ALA A 95 -4.62 1.53 -8.62
N ALA A 96 -5.49 2.48 -8.98
CA ALA A 96 -5.21 3.43 -10.05
C ALA A 96 -4.05 4.38 -9.66
N LEU A 97 -4.02 4.88 -8.42
CA LEU A 97 -2.93 5.70 -7.91
C LEU A 97 -1.59 4.97 -8.03
N LEU A 98 -1.51 3.71 -7.58
CA LEU A 98 -0.29 2.89 -7.68
C LEU A 98 0.24 2.75 -9.11
N LYS A 99 -0.64 2.60 -10.10
CA LYS A 99 -0.24 2.54 -11.53
C LYS A 99 0.34 3.87 -12.02
N CYS A 100 -0.11 4.98 -11.44
CA CYS A 100 0.37 6.31 -11.79
C CYS A 100 1.66 6.69 -11.04
N VAL A 101 2.02 6.01 -9.95
CA VAL A 101 3.21 6.34 -9.13
C VAL A 101 4.49 6.50 -9.96
N PRO A 102 4.85 5.62 -10.92
CA PRO A 102 6.06 5.82 -11.71
C PRO A 102 6.05 7.12 -12.52
N SER A 103 4.91 7.46 -13.11
CA SER A 103 4.72 8.71 -13.87
C SER A 103 4.75 9.93 -12.96
N ILE A 104 4.15 9.85 -11.78
CA ILE A 104 4.21 10.89 -10.74
C ILE A 104 5.66 11.10 -10.29
N ASN A 105 6.42 10.03 -10.05
CA ASN A 105 7.82 10.09 -9.64
C ASN A 105 8.68 10.75 -10.73
N ALA A 106 8.48 10.41 -12.00
CA ALA A 106 9.15 11.08 -13.13
C ALA A 106 8.85 12.59 -13.15
N ALA A 107 7.57 12.97 -13.07
CA ALA A 107 7.16 14.38 -13.04
C ALA A 107 7.68 15.15 -11.82
N LEU A 108 7.91 14.48 -10.68
CA LEU A 108 8.53 15.08 -9.50
C LEU A 108 10.04 15.29 -9.70
N ARG A 109 10.74 14.34 -10.33
CA ARG A 109 12.15 14.46 -10.69
C ARG A 109 12.40 15.57 -11.70
N ASP A 110 11.51 15.73 -12.68
CA ASP A 110 11.56 16.84 -13.64
C ASP A 110 11.42 18.21 -12.96
N LYS A 111 10.73 18.26 -11.81
CA LYS A 111 10.61 19.45 -10.95
C LYS A 111 11.76 19.61 -9.95
N GLY A 112 12.77 18.74 -9.99
CA GLY A 112 13.96 18.80 -9.14
C GLY A 112 13.82 18.10 -7.79
N HIS A 113 12.81 17.26 -7.58
CA HIS A 113 12.65 16.49 -6.35
C HIS A 113 13.25 15.07 -6.51
N SER A 114 14.15 14.67 -5.61
CA SER A 114 14.59 13.27 -5.54
C SER A 114 13.51 12.42 -4.88
N VAL A 115 12.95 11.46 -5.62
CA VAL A 115 12.07 10.42 -5.10
C VAL A 115 12.77 9.10 -5.38
N ASP A 116 13.48 8.60 -4.37
CA ASP A 116 14.13 7.31 -4.41
C ASP A 116 13.06 6.23 -4.25
N GLU A 117 12.87 5.43 -5.29
CA GLU A 117 12.00 4.25 -5.22
C GLU A 117 12.70 3.23 -4.32
N PRO A 118 12.06 2.68 -3.28
CA PRO A 118 12.71 1.68 -2.45
C PRO A 118 13.01 0.45 -3.32
N GLU A 119 14.29 0.16 -3.51
CA GLU A 119 14.74 -0.92 -4.39
C GLU A 119 14.14 -2.26 -3.98
N GLY A 120 13.46 -2.94 -4.92
CA GLY A 120 12.88 -4.28 -4.71
C GLY A 120 11.53 -4.58 -5.37
N LEU A 121 11.03 -3.75 -6.29
CA LEU A 121 9.86 -4.07 -7.12
C LEU A 121 10.29 -4.67 -8.47
N ASP A 122 11.03 -5.79 -8.42
CA ASP A 122 11.28 -6.58 -9.62
C ASP A 122 9.98 -7.25 -10.10
N GLU A 123 9.53 -6.77 -11.26
CA GLU A 123 8.75 -7.46 -12.29
C GLU A 123 7.31 -7.89 -11.95
N VAL A 124 6.34 -7.03 -12.30
CA VAL A 124 5.00 -7.50 -12.67
C VAL A 124 5.01 -7.90 -14.15
N PRO A 125 4.82 -9.19 -14.50
CA PRO A 125 4.84 -9.64 -15.88
C PRO A 125 3.64 -9.07 -16.63
N ALA A 126 3.91 -8.42 -17.76
CA ALA A 126 2.90 -8.00 -18.72
C ALA A 126 2.07 -9.23 -19.16
N THR A 127 0.81 -9.27 -18.73
CA THR A 127 -0.16 -10.25 -19.22
C THR A 127 -0.44 -9.97 -20.69
N LYS A 128 0.19 -10.77 -21.56
CA LYS A 128 -0.17 -10.88 -22.97
C LYS A 128 -1.64 -11.34 -23.05
N LYS A 129 -2.55 -10.43 -23.39
CA LYS A 129 -3.88 -10.79 -23.88
C LYS A 129 -3.70 -11.56 -25.19
N ALA A 130 -3.93 -12.87 -25.12
CA ALA A 130 -4.09 -13.72 -26.29
C ALA A 130 -5.43 -13.35 -26.98
N SER A 131 -5.35 -12.68 -28.12
CA SER A 131 -6.43 -12.61 -29.10
C SER A 131 -6.10 -13.59 -30.23
N LYS A 132 -6.84 -14.70 -30.28
CA LYS A 132 -6.97 -15.55 -31.48
C LYS A 132 -7.63 -14.72 -32.59
N LYS A 133 -7.01 -14.59 -33.76
CA LYS A 133 -7.70 -14.70 -35.06
C LYS A 133 -6.74 -15.01 -36.22
N GLU A 134 -6.84 -16.26 -36.68
CA GLU A 134 -6.78 -16.78 -38.07
C GLU A 134 -5.55 -16.58 -38.98
N LEU A 135 -5.09 -17.71 -39.52
CA LEU A 135 -4.10 -17.84 -40.59
C LEU A 135 -4.78 -18.13 -41.95
N LYS A 136 -4.36 -17.37 -42.97
CA LYS A 136 -4.11 -17.71 -44.40
C LYS A 136 -5.24 -18.16 -45.35
N SER A 137 -5.43 -17.36 -46.41
CA SER A 137 -5.36 -17.76 -47.83
C SER A 137 -4.95 -16.54 -48.70
N LYS A 138 -3.71 -16.51 -49.21
CA LYS A 138 -3.27 -16.81 -50.60
C LYS A 138 -3.80 -15.88 -51.72
N ALA A 139 -2.92 -14.96 -52.12
CA ALA A 139 -2.41 -14.67 -53.48
C ALA A 139 -3.35 -14.48 -54.70
N SER A 140 -3.35 -13.26 -55.25
CA SER A 140 -3.37 -12.92 -56.70
C SER A 140 -2.91 -11.46 -56.86
N ARG A 141 -1.63 -11.19 -57.17
CA ARG A 141 -1.05 -10.83 -58.49
C ARG A 141 -1.88 -9.82 -59.33
N ALA A 142 -1.31 -8.61 -59.43
CA ALA A 142 -1.31 -7.62 -60.54
C ALA A 142 -2.52 -7.49 -61.49
N ASN A 143 -3.06 -6.26 -61.63
CA ASN A 143 -3.03 -5.55 -62.92
C ASN A 143 -3.16 -4.03 -62.75
N ILE A 144 -2.26 -3.35 -63.45
CA ILE A 144 -2.14 -1.92 -63.75
C ILE A 144 -3.29 -1.41 -64.64
N GLU A 145 -3.31 -0.08 -64.88
CA GLU A 145 -4.16 0.73 -65.79
C GLU A 145 -5.36 1.44 -65.16
N ALA A 146 -5.12 2.68 -64.73
CA ALA A 146 -6.10 3.76 -64.79
C ALA A 146 -5.57 4.80 -65.79
N THR A 147 -5.97 4.66 -67.05
CA THR A 147 -5.87 5.69 -68.09
C THR A 147 -7.31 5.99 -68.47
N SER A 148 -7.81 7.20 -68.19
CA SER A 148 -8.88 7.83 -68.95
C SER A 148 -8.95 9.29 -68.52
N ASP A 149 -8.04 10.04 -69.13
CA ASP A 149 -8.11 11.47 -69.39
C ASP A 149 -8.93 11.61 -70.68
N GLU A 150 -10.17 12.11 -70.59
CA GLU A 150 -10.91 12.82 -71.64
C GLU A 150 -12.06 13.59 -70.96
N ASP A 151 -11.79 14.85 -70.62
CA ASP A 151 -12.78 15.88 -70.32
C ASP A 151 -12.90 16.75 -71.58
N GLU A 152 -13.94 16.49 -72.38
CA GLU A 152 -14.38 17.34 -73.48
C GLU A 152 -15.72 17.96 -73.07
N GLY A 153 -15.72 19.28 -72.86
CA GLY A 153 -16.88 20.08 -72.46
C GLY A 153 -16.55 21.53 -72.16
#